data_AF-Q2HU67-F1
#
_entry.id   AF-Q2HU67-F1
#
_cell.length_a   1.000
_cell.length_b   1.000
_cell.length_c   1.000
_cell.angle_alpha   90.00
_cell.angle_beta   90.00
_cell.angle_gamma   90.00
#
_symmetry.space_group_name_H-M   'P 1'
#
loop_
_entity.id
_entity.type
_entity.pdbx_description
1 polymer ?
#
loop_
_entity_poly.entity_id
_entity_poly.type
_entity_poly.pdbx_seq_one_letter_code
_entity_poly.pdbx_strand_id
1 'polypeptide(L)'
;MDTLVIDLNTKIVAIYYNRGKLSYLFRVRNYVTLFGFKDQLNQINRQMNHVDTRRVDSVEYRRPLTDSAGRVQFTQMNLMNDDDVRLVFLIFSQYNTKEPPKLDVSLVTYVEEIQKV
;
A
#
# COMPACT_ATOMS: atom_id res chain seq x y z
N MET A 1 13.92 23.58 -20.03
CA MET A 1 12.73 23.68 -19.15
C MET A 1 12.06 22.33 -19.27
N ASP A 2 12.47 21.41 -18.40
CA ASP A 2 12.01 20.03 -18.46
C ASP A 2 10.58 19.99 -17.93
N THR A 3 9.64 19.76 -18.84
CA THR A 3 8.28 19.42 -18.49
C THR A 3 8.34 18.16 -17.63
N LEU A 4 8.18 18.34 -16.31
CA LEU A 4 7.93 17.24 -15.39
C LEU A 4 6.66 16.54 -15.88
N VAL A 5 6.84 15.52 -16.73
CA VAL A 5 5.79 14.59 -17.10
C VAL A 5 5.38 13.92 -15.79
N ILE A 6 4.34 14.44 -15.16
CA ILE A 6 3.68 13.77 -14.05
C ILE A 6 3.10 12.51 -14.66
N ASP A 7 3.79 11.39 -14.48
CA ASP A 7 3.27 10.08 -14.85
C ASP A 7 2.03 9.80 -14.00
N LEU A 8 0.86 10.04 -14.60
CA LEU A 8 -0.46 9.84 -13.99
C LEU A 8 -0.72 8.37 -13.60
N ASN A 9 0.09 7.45 -14.11
CA ASN A 9 -0.01 6.02 -13.83
C ASN A 9 0.70 5.64 -12.53
N THR A 10 1.26 6.61 -11.80
CA THR A 10 1.90 6.36 -10.51
C THR A 10 1.43 7.32 -9.43
N LYS A 11 1.35 6.83 -8.20
CA LYS A 11 0.95 7.59 -7.01
C LYS A 11 1.96 7.35 -5.89
N ILE A 12 2.18 8.38 -5.07
CA ILE A 12 2.99 8.24 -3.86
C ILE A 12 2.11 7.61 -2.78
N VAL A 13 2.62 6.59 -2.11
CA VAL A 13 1.97 5.90 -0.99
C VAL A 13 2.96 5.75 0.17
N ALA A 14 2.44 5.77 1.40
CA ALA A 14 3.20 5.47 2.61
C ALA A 14 3.03 3.98 2.95
N ILE A 15 4.14 3.24 3.01
CA ILE A 15 4.14 1.79 3.25
C ILE A 15 4.77 1.49 4.61
N TYR A 16 4.08 0.65 5.39
CA TYR A 16 4.47 0.20 6.72
C TYR A 16 4.58 -1.34 6.71
N TYR A 17 5.81 -1.88 6.69
CA TYR A 17 5.99 -3.33 6.75
C TYR A 17 5.89 -3.84 8.19
N ASN A 18 5.14 -4.93 8.39
CA ASN A 18 4.91 -5.61 9.67
C ASN A 18 4.46 -4.66 10.80
N ARG A 19 3.62 -3.66 10.46
CA ARG A 19 3.12 -2.61 11.36
C ARG A 19 4.25 -1.83 12.09
N GLY A 20 5.43 -1.75 11.47
CA GLY A 20 6.56 -1.00 11.99
C GLY A 20 6.31 0.50 12.09
N LYS A 21 7.17 1.21 12.83
CA LYS A 21 7.07 2.66 13.07
C LYS A 21 7.52 3.52 11.89
N LEU A 22 8.36 2.98 11.00
CA LEU A 22 8.89 3.71 9.85
C LEU A 22 7.98 3.50 8.64
N SER A 23 7.43 4.61 8.15
CA SER A 23 6.76 4.68 6.86
C SER A 23 7.76 5.10 5.80
N TYR A 24 7.79 4.38 4.69
CA TYR A 24 8.53 4.81 3.53
C TYR A 24 7.57 5.29 2.45
N LEU A 25 7.88 6.44 1.84
CA LEU A 25 7.11 7.00 0.75
C LEU A 25 7.63 6.43 -0.57
N PHE A 26 6.80 5.65 -1.26
CA PHE A 26 7.14 5.04 -2.54
C PHE A 26 6.17 5.43 -3.64
N ARG A 27 6.70 5.51 -4.85
CA ARG A 27 5.91 5.69 -6.06
C ARG A 27 5.49 4.31 -6.56
N VAL A 28 4.18 4.04 -6.53
CA VAL A 28 3.59 2.76 -7.00
C VAL A 28 2.68 3.01 -8.19
N ARG A 29 2.52 2.01 -9.05
CA ARG A 29 1.55 2.07 -10.14
C ARG A 29 0.14 1.91 -9.59
N ASN A 30 -0.78 2.78 -10.01
CA ASN A 30 -2.16 2.83 -9.51
C ASN A 30 -3.15 1.94 -10.30
N TYR A 31 -2.87 1.64 -11.57
CA TYR A 31 -3.70 0.77 -12.41
C TYR A 31 -3.08 -0.62 -12.52
N VAL A 32 -3.13 -1.38 -11.43
CA VAL A 32 -2.62 -2.76 -11.39
C VAL A 32 -3.63 -3.69 -10.71
N THR A 33 -3.51 -4.98 -11.01
CA THR A 33 -4.19 -6.03 -10.25
C THR A 33 -3.59 -6.13 -8.84
N LEU A 34 -4.31 -6.72 -7.89
CA LEU A 34 -3.81 -6.98 -6.54
C LEU A 34 -2.54 -7.81 -6.57
N PHE A 35 -2.45 -8.79 -7.47
CA PHE A 35 -1.23 -9.57 -7.67
C PHE A 35 -0.07 -8.66 -8.11
N GLY A 36 -0.26 -7.83 -9.14
CA GLY A 36 0.76 -6.89 -9.60
C GLY A 36 1.11 -5.82 -8.56
N PHE A 37 0.16 -5.49 -7.67
CA PHE A 37 0.41 -4.60 -6.56
C PHE A 37 1.30 -5.25 -5.49
N LYS A 38 1.00 -6.48 -5.07
CA LYS A 38 1.85 -7.25 -4.15
C LYS A 38 3.25 -7.48 -4.72
N ASP A 39 3.37 -7.70 -6.02
CA ASP A 39 4.69 -7.83 -6.66
C ASP A 39 5.52 -6.54 -6.56
N GLN A 40 4.92 -5.37 -6.81
CA GLN A 40 5.60 -4.08 -6.59
C GLN A 40 6.03 -3.90 -5.14
N LEU A 41 5.18 -4.27 -4.18
CA LEU A 41 5.53 -4.23 -2.76
C LEU A 41 6.66 -5.21 -2.41
N ASN A 42 6.73 -6.38 -3.05
CA ASN A 42 7.86 -7.30 -2.90
C ASN A 42 9.16 -6.68 -3.43
N GLN A 43 9.10 -6.03 -4.60
CA GLN A 43 10.26 -5.35 -5.18
C GLN A 43 10.76 -4.22 -4.27
N ILE A 44 9.85 -3.42 -3.72
CA ILE A 44 10.16 -2.36 -2.75
C ILE A 44 10.81 -2.95 -1.49
N ASN A 45 10.25 -4.04 -0.94
CA ASN A 45 10.81 -4.69 0.25
C ASN A 45 12.25 -5.14 0.01
N ARG A 46 12.53 -5.77 -1.14
CA ARG A 46 13.89 -6.21 -1.51
C ARG A 46 14.87 -5.06 -1.68
N GLN A 47 14.40 -3.92 -2.18
CA GLN A 47 15.24 -2.71 -2.30
C GLN A 47 15.63 -2.17 -0.93
N MET A 48 14.69 -2.12 0.02
CA MET A 48 14.94 -1.60 1.36
C MET A 48 15.66 -2.57 2.29
N ASN A 49 15.35 -3.85 2.15
CA ASN A 49 15.84 -4.91 3.00
C ASN A 49 16.26 -6.10 2.13
N HIS A 50 17.49 -6.03 1.63
CA HIS A 50 18.04 -6.98 0.65
C HIS A 50 18.14 -8.42 1.21
N VAL A 51 18.17 -8.54 2.55
CA VAL A 51 18.22 -9.83 3.26
C VAL A 51 16.82 -10.43 3.41
N ASP A 52 15.78 -9.60 3.50
CA ASP A 52 14.42 -10.05 3.69
C ASP A 52 13.75 -10.40 2.35
N THR A 53 13.80 -11.69 2.02
CA THR A 53 13.23 -12.24 0.79
C THR A 53 11.77 -12.67 0.94
N ARG A 54 11.17 -12.47 2.12
CA ARG A 54 9.78 -12.86 2.40
C ARG A 54 8.83 -12.14 1.46
N ARG A 55 7.78 -12.85 1.06
CA ARG A 55 6.74 -12.33 0.17
C ARG A 55 5.67 -11.62 0.99
N VAL A 56 5.03 -10.63 0.38
CA VAL A 56 3.84 -9.98 0.90
C VAL A 56 2.71 -11.00 1.00
N ASP A 57 2.22 -11.20 2.21
CA ASP A 57 1.05 -12.00 2.53
C ASP A 57 -0.24 -11.19 2.33
N SER A 58 -0.35 -10.08 3.06
CA SER A 58 -1.56 -9.26 3.13
C SER A 58 -1.22 -7.77 3.06
N VAL A 59 -2.18 -6.99 2.57
CA VAL A 59 -2.08 -5.53 2.46
C VAL A 59 -3.37 -4.93 3.03
N GLU A 60 -3.20 -4.05 4.00
CA GLU A 60 -4.26 -3.32 4.67
C GLU A 60 -4.16 -1.84 4.30
N TYR A 61 -5.26 -1.26 3.83
CA TYR A 61 -5.37 0.18 3.65
C TYR A 61 -5.91 0.83 4.92
N ARG A 62 -5.22 1.86 5.43
CA ARG A 62 -5.77 2.74 6.47
C ARG A 62 -6.71 3.74 5.82
N ARG A 63 -7.97 3.33 5.67
CA ARG A 63 -9.01 4.10 5.01
C ARG A 63 -9.45 5.28 5.90
N PRO A 64 -9.37 6.52 5.41
CA PRO A 64 -9.92 7.66 6.12
C PRO A 64 -11.45 7.57 6.12
N LEU A 65 -12.04 7.82 7.28
CA LEU A 65 -13.47 7.98 7.49
C LEU A 65 -13.68 9.35 8.15
N THR A 66 -14.53 10.16 7.54
CA THR A 66 -14.90 11.47 8.11
C THR A 66 -16.24 11.34 8.81
N ASP A 67 -16.29 11.65 10.11
CA ASP A 67 -17.56 11.70 10.84
C ASP A 67 -18.38 12.96 10.48
N SER A 68 -19.63 13.02 10.93
CA SER A 68 -20.51 14.18 10.70
C SER A 68 -20.00 15.49 11.32
N ALA A 69 -19.04 15.41 12.25
CA ALA A 69 -18.36 16.55 12.86
C ALA A 69 -17.07 16.94 12.13
N GLY A 70 -16.74 16.29 11.00
CA GLY A 70 -15.56 16.58 10.20
C GLY A 70 -14.25 15.99 10.74
N ARG A 71 -14.31 15.12 11.77
CA ARG A 71 -13.12 14.44 12.31
C ARG A 71 -12.76 13.26 11.42
N VAL A 72 -11.48 13.16 11.09
CA VAL A 72 -10.94 12.05 10.31
C VAL A 72 -10.46 10.94 11.24
N GLN A 73 -11.08 9.78 11.13
CA GLN A 73 -10.63 8.53 11.74
C GLN A 73 -10.08 7.62 10.66
N PHE A 74 -9.28 6.62 11.03
CA PHE A 74 -8.76 5.63 10.10
C PHE A 74 -9.27 4.24 10.46
N THR A 75 -9.89 3.56 9.50
CA THR A 75 -10.27 2.15 9.62
C THR A 75 -9.32 1.29 8.79
N GLN A 76 -9.04 0.07 9.24
CA GLN A 76 -8.23 -0.88 8.47
C GLN A 76 -9.14 -1.62 7.48
N MET A 77 -8.75 -1.65 6.21
CA MET A 77 -9.44 -2.38 5.16
C MET A 77 -8.46 -3.35 4.47
N ASN A 78 -8.71 -4.64 4.57
CA ASN A 78 -7.95 -5.65 3.83
C ASN A 78 -8.21 -5.50 2.32
N LEU A 79 -7.15 -5.49 1.52
CA LEU A 79 -7.25 -5.53 0.06
C LEU A 79 -7.35 -6.98 -0.38
N MET A 80 -8.55 -7.42 -0.74
CA MET A 80 -8.86 -8.82 -1.07
C MET A 80 -8.93 -9.05 -2.58
N ASN A 81 -9.20 -8.01 -3.37
CA ASN A 81 -9.34 -8.11 -4.82
C ASN A 81 -8.82 -6.84 -5.54
N ASP A 82 -8.88 -6.86 -6.87
CA ASP A 82 -8.44 -5.77 -7.74
C ASP A 82 -9.28 -4.49 -7.57
N ASP A 83 -10.56 -4.62 -7.24
CA ASP A 83 -11.44 -3.48 -7.04
C ASP A 83 -11.14 -2.76 -5.71
N ASP A 84 -10.73 -3.50 -4.67
CA ASP A 84 -10.23 -2.91 -3.43
C ASP A 84 -8.97 -2.06 -3.69
N VAL A 85 -8.05 -2.55 -4.53
CA VAL A 85 -6.84 -1.79 -4.92
C VAL A 85 -7.22 -0.52 -5.66
N ARG A 86 -8.15 -0.61 -6.62
CA ARG A 86 -8.69 0.56 -7.33
C ARG A 86 -9.34 1.54 -6.38
N LEU A 87 -10.07 1.06 -5.38
CA LEU A 87 -10.74 1.88 -4.38
C LEU A 87 -9.75 2.74 -3.59
N VAL A 88 -8.60 2.20 -3.19
CA VAL A 88 -7.55 2.96 -2.49
C VAL A 88 -7.16 4.21 -3.29
N PHE A 89 -6.87 4.04 -4.58
CA PHE A 89 -6.43 5.13 -5.44
C PHE A 89 -7.57 6.07 -5.85
N LEU A 90 -8.80 5.56 -5.95
CA LEU A 90 -9.98 6.37 -6.21
C LEU A 90 -10.27 7.32 -5.04
N ILE A 91 -10.31 6.79 -3.80
CA ILE A 91 -10.50 7.59 -2.58
C ILE A 91 -9.41 8.65 -2.51
N PHE A 92 -8.15 8.26 -2.66
CA PHE A 92 -7.04 9.23 -2.63
C PHE A 92 -7.19 10.35 -3.66
N SER A 93 -7.59 10.01 -4.89
CA SER A 93 -7.76 10.99 -5.97
C SER A 93 -8.94 11.92 -5.73
N GLN A 94 -10.04 11.42 -5.13
CA GLN A 94 -11.23 12.21 -4.82
C GLN A 94 -11.00 13.19 -3.67
N TYR A 95 -10.28 12.75 -2.63
CA TYR A 95 -10.11 13.57 -1.43
C TYR A 95 -8.91 14.54 -1.51
N ASN A 96 -8.10 14.49 -2.60
CA ASN A 96 -6.90 15.32 -2.79
C ASN A 96 -6.13 15.53 -1.46
N THR A 97 -6.02 14.45 -0.69
CA THR A 97 -5.56 14.56 0.69
C THR A 97 -4.12 15.02 0.65
N LYS A 98 -3.78 16.01 1.49
CA LYS A 98 -2.39 16.47 1.65
C LYS A 98 -1.44 15.34 2.07
N GLU A 99 -1.99 14.22 2.53
CA GLU A 99 -1.27 13.04 2.96
C GLU A 99 -1.45 11.86 1.99
N PRO A 100 -0.37 11.13 1.63
CA PRO A 100 -0.43 9.91 0.82
C PRO A 100 -1.31 8.81 1.44
N PRO A 101 -1.82 7.86 0.62
CA PRO A 101 -2.47 6.65 1.12
C PRO A 101 -1.51 5.86 2.00
N LYS A 102 -2.00 5.35 3.13
CA LYS A 102 -1.22 4.57 4.09
C LYS A 102 -1.57 3.09 3.95
N LEU A 103 -0.55 2.27 3.75
CA LEU A 103 -0.67 0.83 3.55
C LEU A 103 0.15 0.08 4.60
N ASP A 104 -0.50 -0.77 5.37
CA ASP A 104 0.16 -1.75 6.23
C ASP A 104 0.36 -3.04 5.43
N VAL A 105 1.60 -3.53 5.38
CA VAL A 105 1.99 -4.69 4.58
C VAL A 105 2.53 -5.75 5.52
N SER A 106 1.92 -6.93 5.50
CA SER A 106 2.40 -8.08 6.24
C SER A 106 3.21 -8.99 5.31
N LEU A 107 4.36 -9.44 5.79
CA LEU A 107 5.16 -10.45 5.10
C LEU A 107 4.83 -11.84 5.66
N VAL A 108 4.88 -12.86 4.81
CA VAL A 108 4.70 -14.26 5.23
C VAL A 108 5.64 -14.58 6.39
N THR A 109 5.12 -15.16 7.46
CA THR A 109 5.95 -15.58 8.60
C THR A 109 6.42 -17.03 8.40
N TYR A 110 7.65 -17.35 8.81
CA TYR A 110 8.22 -18.71 8.67
C TYR A 110 7.35 -19.81 9.31
N VAL A 111 6.54 -19.49 10.32
CA VAL A 111 5.63 -20.44 10.98
C VAL A 111 4.53 -20.92 10.04
N GLU A 112 4.06 -20.07 9.13
CA GLU A 112 2.97 -20.38 8.18
C GLU A 112 3.47 -21.18 6.96
N GLU A 113 4.76 -21.10 6.62
CA GLU A 113 5.36 -21.92 5.56
C GLU A 113 5.49 -23.39 5.98
N ILE A 114 5.72 -23.65 7.27
CA ILE A 114 5.88 -25.02 7.82
C ILE A 114 4.54 -25.77 7.86
N GLN A 115 3.41 -25.07 8.04
CA GLN A 115 2.08 -25.69 8.13
C GLN A 115 1.46 -26.04 6.76
N LYS A 116 2.11 -25.70 5.64
CA LYS A 116 1.63 -26.01 4.28
C LYS A 116 2.23 -27.29 3.67
N VAL A 117 2.89 -28.13 4.48
CA VAL A 117 3.45 -29.43 4.06
C VAL A 117 2.47 -30.56 4.32
#